data_AF-A0AAW4BIH1-F1
#
_entry.id   AF-A0AAW4BIH1-F1
#
_cell.length_a   1.000
_cell.length_b   1.000
_cell.length_c   1.000
_cell.angle_alpha   90.00
_cell.angle_beta   90.00
_cell.angle_gamma   90.00
#
_symmetry.space_group_name_H-M   'P 1'
#
loop_
_entity.id
_entity.type
_entity.pdbx_description
1 polymer ?
#
loop_
_entity_poly.entity_id
_entity_poly.type
_entity_poly.pdbx_seq_one_letter_code
_entity_poly.pdbx_strand_id
1 'polypeptide(L)'
;MIRGLISRLQITRDKIRRHLGIILFDSSKVSKLDLENVNSILFIRNDAKLGDAIVSSGVLKKLKKYRPEIKIKVLTTSTMAPLFTEHFGVDQVVHLSKRPSYSEMKEVCTQVGSVDAVVALNLDMKMKDIYLLNKLKSKINIGLDPGLKLINLNISDDIRNMHYADKFNYIATLLGITESAENYIVPLVPSSMEKAQLFLTENNINEFVLINPFGSGNERKLNKDSINKIISAIKNWDKSLSVVLLSAPDTRDLLDAMSLTTTSIRHFDQSDSIYDA
;
A
#
# COMPACT_ATOMS: atom_id res chain seq x y z
N MET A 1 -21.56 15.72 18.64
CA MET A 1 -20.88 16.98 19.03
C MET A 1 -19.41 16.77 19.43
N ILE A 2 -19.09 15.82 20.32
CA ILE A 2 -17.72 15.54 20.82
C ILE A 2 -16.75 15.05 19.73
N ARG A 3 -17.15 14.11 18.85
CA ARG A 3 -16.30 13.60 17.75
C ARG A 3 -15.87 14.70 16.76
N GLY A 4 -16.77 15.64 16.44
CA GLY A 4 -16.46 16.77 15.57
C GLY A 4 -15.44 17.73 16.18
N LEU A 5 -15.50 17.92 17.50
CA LEU A 5 -14.55 18.76 18.23
C LEU A 5 -13.14 18.12 18.30
N ILE A 6 -13.08 16.82 18.58
CA ILE A 6 -11.82 16.04 18.58
C ILE A 6 -11.18 16.07 17.19
N SER A 7 -11.97 15.88 16.13
CA SER A 7 -11.48 15.94 14.75
C SER A 7 -10.90 17.32 14.41
N ARG A 8 -11.58 18.41 14.80
CA ARG A 8 -11.07 19.78 14.62
C ARG A 8 -9.75 20.02 15.36
N LEU A 9 -9.66 19.60 16.62
CA LEU A 9 -8.43 19.72 17.41
C LEU A 9 -7.27 18.93 16.78
N GLN A 10 -7.52 17.72 16.29
CA GLN A 10 -6.52 16.92 15.59
C GLN A 10 -6.03 17.59 14.31
N ILE A 11 -6.95 18.13 13.49
CA ILE A 11 -6.60 18.86 12.25
C ILE A 11 -5.76 20.10 12.58
N THR A 12 -6.16 20.90 13.57
CA THR A 12 -5.40 22.09 14.00
C THR A 12 -4.01 21.73 14.48
N ARG A 13 -3.89 20.70 15.34
CA ARG A 13 -2.60 20.19 15.81
C ARG A 13 -1.71 19.74 14.65
N ASP A 14 -2.26 19.03 13.68
CA ASP A 14 -1.51 18.52 12.54
C ASP A 14 -1.04 19.67 11.63
N LYS A 15 -1.85 20.73 11.45
CA LYS A 15 -1.43 21.96 10.76
C LYS A 15 -0.28 22.67 11.47
N ILE A 16 -0.38 22.86 12.80
CA ILE A 16 0.69 23.48 13.61
C ILE A 16 1.97 22.66 13.49
N ARG A 17 1.89 21.34 13.67
CA ARG A 17 3.05 20.45 13.55
C ARG A 17 3.67 20.50 12.16
N ARG A 18 2.86 20.51 11.11
CA ARG A 18 3.36 20.65 9.74
C ARG A 18 4.13 21.97 9.57
N HIS A 19 3.55 23.09 10.02
CA HIS A 19 4.22 24.40 9.93
C HIS A 19 5.57 24.40 10.67
N LEU A 20 5.62 23.83 11.89
CA LEU A 20 6.87 23.63 12.62
C LEU A 20 7.85 22.74 11.84
N GLY A 21 7.36 21.66 11.22
CA GLY A 21 8.18 20.78 10.39
C GLY A 21 8.80 21.50 9.19
N ILE A 22 8.04 22.39 8.54
CA ILE A 22 8.55 23.22 7.44
C ILE A 22 9.68 24.11 7.96
N ILE A 23 9.45 24.85 9.05
CA ILE A 23 10.47 25.75 9.62
C ILE A 23 11.74 24.99 10.04
N LEU A 24 11.59 23.83 10.67
CA LEU A 24 12.70 23.11 11.28
C LEU A 24 13.49 22.23 10.31
N PHE A 25 12.82 21.67 9.30
CA PHE A 25 13.38 20.57 8.51
C PHE A 25 13.28 20.77 7.00
N ASP A 26 12.43 21.66 6.49
CA ASP A 26 12.31 21.87 5.06
C ASP A 26 13.47 22.74 4.53
N SER A 27 14.32 22.11 3.73
CA SER A 27 15.47 22.75 3.11
C SER A 27 15.56 22.36 1.64
N SER A 28 15.96 23.31 0.81
CA SER A 28 16.15 23.05 -0.63
C SER A 28 17.29 22.06 -0.84
N LYS A 29 17.07 21.10 -1.75
CA LYS A 29 18.10 20.20 -2.25
C LYS A 29 18.69 20.79 -3.52
N VAL A 30 19.88 21.37 -3.43
CA VAL A 30 20.63 21.83 -4.60
C VAL A 30 21.24 20.61 -5.28
N SER A 31 20.55 20.09 -6.30
CA SER A 31 21.05 18.98 -7.11
C SER A 31 20.62 19.17 -8.55
N LYS A 32 21.53 18.89 -9.50
CA LYS A 32 21.17 18.77 -10.91
C LYS A 32 20.29 17.53 -11.04
N LEU A 33 19.06 17.70 -11.52
CA LEU A 33 18.15 16.59 -11.78
C LEU A 33 18.69 15.78 -12.96
N ASP A 34 19.37 14.69 -12.66
CA ASP A 34 19.90 13.73 -13.62
C ASP A 34 19.21 12.39 -13.38
N LEU A 35 18.01 12.26 -13.94
CA LEU A 35 17.12 11.11 -13.72
C LEU A 35 17.58 9.88 -14.51
N GLU A 36 18.26 10.08 -15.64
CA GLU A 36 18.76 8.98 -16.49
C GLU A 36 19.90 8.22 -15.82
N ASN A 37 20.73 8.89 -15.01
CA ASN A 37 21.86 8.29 -14.28
C ASN A 37 21.54 7.90 -12.83
N VAL A 38 20.27 7.74 -12.48
CA VAL A 38 19.86 7.15 -11.19
C VAL A 38 20.29 5.70 -11.14
N ASN A 39 21.08 5.31 -10.14
CA ASN A 39 21.52 3.93 -9.91
C ASN A 39 20.94 3.33 -8.62
N SER A 40 20.26 4.15 -7.81
CA SER A 40 19.63 3.71 -6.58
C SER A 40 18.38 4.52 -6.25
N ILE A 41 17.29 3.83 -5.93
CA ILE A 41 16.00 4.46 -5.64
C ILE A 41 15.41 3.89 -4.36
N LEU A 42 14.83 4.77 -3.53
CA LEU A 42 14.07 4.40 -2.34
C LEU A 42 12.59 4.73 -2.53
N PHE A 43 11.72 3.73 -2.42
CA PHE A 43 10.28 3.95 -2.30
C PHE A 43 9.87 4.00 -0.82
N ILE A 44 9.23 5.08 -0.39
CA ILE A 44 8.66 5.20 0.95
C ILE A 44 7.23 4.63 0.93
N ARG A 45 7.03 3.46 1.54
CA ARG A 45 5.77 2.72 1.62
C ARG A 45 5.41 2.32 3.06
N ASN A 46 5.62 3.22 4.00
CA ASN A 46 5.24 3.01 5.41
C ASN A 46 3.73 3.18 5.71
N ASP A 47 2.88 3.16 4.67
CA ASP A 47 1.43 3.33 4.80
C ASP A 47 0.71 2.06 5.29
N ALA A 48 1.38 0.90 5.22
CA ALA A 48 0.85 -0.43 5.53
C ALA A 48 -0.43 -0.77 4.73
N LYS A 49 -0.55 -0.26 3.50
CA LYS A 49 -1.68 -0.51 2.61
C LYS A 49 -1.33 -1.58 1.58
N LEU A 50 -1.91 -2.77 1.76
CA LEU A 50 -1.71 -3.90 0.87
C LEU A 50 -2.08 -3.59 -0.59
N GLY A 51 -3.26 -3.01 -0.84
CA GLY A 51 -3.71 -2.68 -2.20
C GLY A 51 -2.74 -1.76 -2.93
N ASP A 52 -2.30 -0.68 -2.28
CA ASP A 52 -1.32 0.25 -2.84
C ASP A 52 0.04 -0.46 -3.06
N ALA A 53 0.43 -1.41 -2.20
CA ALA A 53 1.66 -2.19 -2.37
C ALA A 53 1.59 -3.08 -3.62
N ILE A 54 0.50 -3.83 -3.77
CA ILE A 54 0.21 -4.64 -4.97
C ILE A 54 0.25 -3.76 -6.21
N VAL A 55 -0.54 -2.67 -6.27
CA VAL A 55 -0.57 -1.79 -7.45
C VAL A 55 0.83 -1.22 -7.78
N SER A 56 1.60 -0.81 -6.78
CA SER A 56 2.95 -0.29 -7.00
C SER A 56 3.97 -1.34 -7.45
N SER A 57 3.70 -2.63 -7.32
CA SER A 57 4.63 -3.67 -7.76
C SER A 57 4.88 -3.66 -9.27
N GLY A 58 3.95 -3.11 -10.05
CA GLY A 58 4.13 -2.92 -11.50
C GLY A 58 5.35 -2.05 -11.83
N VAL A 59 5.56 -0.94 -11.11
CA VAL A 59 6.77 -0.11 -11.33
C VAL A 59 8.03 -0.84 -10.89
N LEU A 60 7.98 -1.62 -9.80
CA LEU A 60 9.13 -2.39 -9.34
C LEU A 60 9.55 -3.44 -10.36
N LYS A 61 8.57 -4.21 -10.89
CA LYS A 61 8.77 -5.17 -11.97
C LYS A 61 9.36 -4.52 -13.21
N LYS A 62 8.84 -3.34 -13.58
CA LYS A 62 9.28 -2.58 -14.74
C LYS A 62 10.73 -2.11 -14.60
N LEU A 63 11.10 -1.56 -13.44
CA LEU A 63 12.48 -1.17 -13.14
C LEU A 63 13.42 -2.37 -13.23
N LYS A 64 13.06 -3.51 -12.63
CA LYS A 64 13.87 -4.73 -12.73
C LYS A 64 14.05 -5.24 -14.16
N LYS A 65 13.05 -5.06 -15.02
CA LYS A 65 13.09 -5.53 -16.41
C LYS A 65 13.93 -4.64 -17.32
N TYR A 66 13.76 -3.32 -17.24
CA TYR A 66 14.36 -2.39 -18.21
C TYR A 66 15.55 -1.60 -17.66
N ARG A 67 15.71 -1.52 -16.34
CA ARG A 67 16.81 -0.84 -15.65
C ARG A 67 17.33 -1.70 -14.47
N PRO A 68 17.74 -2.97 -14.72
CA PRO A 68 18.14 -3.91 -13.67
C PRO A 68 19.33 -3.45 -12.82
N GLU A 69 20.13 -2.50 -13.32
CA GLU A 69 21.24 -1.88 -12.62
C GLU A 69 20.79 -0.93 -11.49
N ILE A 70 19.53 -0.45 -11.52
CA ILE A 70 18.99 0.38 -10.44
C ILE A 70 18.76 -0.49 -9.20
N LYS A 71 19.48 -0.18 -8.11
CA LYS A 71 19.23 -0.77 -6.80
C LYS A 71 17.94 -0.22 -6.20
N ILE A 72 16.93 -1.06 -6.08
CA ILE A 72 15.61 -0.73 -5.54
C ILE A 72 15.61 -1.00 -4.04
N LYS A 73 15.33 0.05 -3.27
CA LYS A 73 15.12 -0.03 -1.83
C LYS A 73 13.67 0.32 -1.49
N VAL A 74 13.12 -0.31 -0.46
CA VAL A 74 11.79 0.03 0.06
C VAL A 74 11.86 0.26 1.56
N LEU A 75 11.25 1.35 2.01
CA LEU A 75 11.02 1.65 3.42
C LEU A 75 9.57 1.31 3.77
N THR A 76 9.34 0.30 4.61
CA THR A 76 7.99 -0.19 4.92
C THR A 76 7.89 -0.75 6.35
N THR A 77 6.69 -1.16 6.77
CA THR A 77 6.49 -1.83 8.05
C THR A 77 6.98 -3.29 7.99
N SER A 78 7.35 -3.86 9.14
CA SER A 78 7.76 -5.26 9.23
C SER A 78 6.72 -6.24 8.69
N THR A 79 5.42 -5.96 8.90
CA THR A 79 4.32 -6.79 8.39
C THR A 79 4.25 -6.83 6.86
N MET A 80 4.64 -5.74 6.18
CA MET A 80 4.62 -5.68 4.71
C MET A 80 5.97 -6.06 4.09
N ALA A 81 7.04 -6.17 4.88
CA ALA A 81 8.37 -6.45 4.37
C ALA A 81 8.47 -7.73 3.53
N PRO A 82 7.90 -8.88 3.94
CA PRO A 82 7.94 -10.13 3.15
C PRO A 82 7.39 -9.94 1.74
N LEU A 83 6.33 -9.15 1.58
CA LEU A 83 5.72 -8.87 0.28
C LEU A 83 6.73 -8.25 -0.70
N PHE A 84 7.55 -7.31 -0.22
CA PHE A 84 8.54 -6.64 -1.06
C PHE A 84 9.78 -7.50 -1.32
N THR A 85 10.26 -8.24 -0.31
CA THR A 85 11.48 -9.06 -0.42
C THR A 85 11.25 -10.34 -1.22
N GLU A 86 10.12 -11.02 -1.00
CA GLU A 86 9.87 -12.37 -1.53
C GLU A 86 9.14 -12.34 -2.87
N HIS A 87 8.30 -11.32 -3.11
CA HIS A 87 7.42 -11.32 -4.29
C HIS A 87 7.66 -10.17 -5.26
N PHE A 88 8.13 -9.01 -4.80
CA PHE A 88 8.32 -7.84 -5.69
C PHE A 88 9.77 -7.61 -6.14
N GLY A 89 10.70 -8.49 -5.73
CA GLY A 89 12.08 -8.47 -6.20
C GLY A 89 12.86 -7.21 -5.79
N VAL A 90 12.56 -6.63 -4.62
CA VAL A 90 13.28 -5.46 -4.09
C VAL A 90 14.64 -5.88 -3.54
N ASP A 91 15.70 -5.09 -3.81
CA ASP A 91 17.08 -5.42 -3.39
C ASP A 91 17.33 -5.23 -1.89
N GLN A 92 16.63 -4.29 -1.27
CA GLN A 92 16.74 -4.02 0.16
C GLN A 92 15.43 -3.49 0.73
N VAL A 93 14.96 -4.11 1.81
CA VAL A 93 13.88 -3.56 2.63
C VAL A 93 14.46 -3.00 3.93
N VAL A 94 14.00 -1.81 4.31
CA VAL A 94 14.31 -1.19 5.60
C VAL A 94 13.02 -1.01 6.36
N HIS A 95 13.03 -1.40 7.64
CA HIS A 95 11.84 -1.37 8.48
C HIS A 95 11.67 -0.02 9.16
N LEU A 96 10.43 0.45 9.17
CA LEU A 96 10.00 1.59 9.99
C LEU A 96 8.69 1.22 10.67
N SER A 97 8.58 1.50 11.96
CA SER A 97 7.33 1.29 12.67
C SER A 97 6.25 2.24 12.16
N LYS A 98 4.98 1.89 12.40
CA LYS A 98 3.83 2.72 12.00
C LYS A 98 3.79 4.09 12.69
N ARG A 99 4.41 4.22 13.87
CA ARG A 99 4.45 5.45 14.68
C ARG A 99 5.87 5.69 15.21
N PRO A 100 6.83 5.91 14.32
CA PRO A 100 8.23 5.84 14.68
C PRO A 100 8.66 7.05 15.50
N SER A 101 9.64 6.88 16.38
CA SER A 101 10.29 8.01 17.05
C SER A 101 11.23 8.75 16.08
N TYR A 102 11.68 9.95 16.47
CA TYR A 102 12.71 10.65 15.68
C TYR A 102 14.06 9.92 15.68
N SER A 103 14.40 9.22 16.76
CA SER A 103 15.63 8.42 16.84
C SER A 103 15.58 7.23 15.89
N GLU A 104 14.47 6.49 15.89
CA GLU A 104 14.24 5.38 14.96
C GLU A 104 14.33 5.85 13.51
N MET A 105 13.70 6.98 13.17
CA MET A 105 13.81 7.57 11.83
C MET A 105 15.25 7.89 11.44
N LYS A 106 16.07 8.39 12.37
CA LYS A 106 17.49 8.70 12.11
C LYS A 106 18.32 7.43 11.90
N GLU A 107 18.09 6.40 12.71
CA GLU A 107 18.73 5.09 12.56
C GLU A 107 18.39 4.46 11.21
N VAL A 108 17.11 4.50 10.84
CA VAL A 108 16.61 3.99 9.57
C VAL A 108 17.18 4.76 8.38
N CYS A 109 17.29 6.09 8.44
CA CYS A 109 17.97 6.87 7.41
C CYS A 109 19.45 6.48 7.27
N THR A 110 20.09 6.09 8.37
CA THR A 110 21.48 5.60 8.36
C THR A 110 21.57 4.22 7.70
N GLN A 111 20.63 3.31 7.99
CA GLN A 111 20.54 1.98 7.38
C GLN A 111 20.24 2.04 5.87
N VAL A 112 19.37 2.97 5.44
CA VAL A 112 19.12 3.23 4.02
C VAL A 112 20.42 3.67 3.32
N GLY A 113 21.24 4.48 3.97
CA GLY A 113 22.46 5.06 3.39
C GLY A 113 22.14 6.11 2.32
N SER A 114 23.11 6.37 1.44
CA SER A 114 22.90 7.27 0.30
C SER A 114 22.06 6.58 -0.78
N VAL A 115 21.20 7.35 -1.42
CA VAL A 115 20.40 6.95 -2.60
C VAL A 115 20.36 8.10 -3.60
N ASP A 116 20.19 7.81 -4.88
CA ASP A 116 20.10 8.87 -5.89
C ASP A 116 18.70 9.51 -5.85
N ALA A 117 17.65 8.67 -5.82
CA ALA A 117 16.27 9.12 -5.80
C ALA A 117 15.47 8.56 -4.60
N VAL A 118 14.55 9.37 -4.08
CA VAL A 118 13.52 8.96 -3.11
C VAL A 118 12.16 9.27 -3.70
N VAL A 119 11.22 8.33 -3.59
CA VAL A 119 9.83 8.49 -4.00
C VAL A 119 8.94 8.55 -2.76
N ALA A 120 8.27 9.68 -2.58
CA ALA A 120 7.35 9.93 -1.47
C ALA A 120 6.01 10.50 -1.98
N LEU A 121 5.03 9.63 -2.21
CA LEU A 121 3.74 10.01 -2.83
C LEU A 121 2.67 10.49 -1.84
N ASN A 122 3.09 11.13 -0.75
CA ASN A 122 2.17 11.72 0.22
C ASN A 122 1.79 13.15 -0.22
N LEU A 123 0.50 13.45 -0.34
CA LEU A 123 0.02 14.79 -0.75
C LEU A 123 0.22 15.86 0.33
N ASP A 124 -0.06 15.53 1.59
CA ASP A 124 0.06 16.42 2.74
C ASP A 124 1.08 15.88 3.74
N MET A 125 2.36 16.08 3.45
CA MET A 125 3.42 15.53 4.28
C MET A 125 3.39 16.14 5.69
N LYS A 126 3.37 15.28 6.71
CA LYS A 126 3.37 15.69 8.12
C LYS A 126 4.80 16.01 8.57
N MET A 127 4.93 16.65 9.73
CA MET A 127 6.23 16.99 10.34
C MET A 127 7.25 15.84 10.30
N LYS A 128 6.80 14.63 10.62
CA LYS A 128 7.65 13.44 10.63
C LYS A 128 8.04 12.97 9.24
N ASP A 129 7.17 13.15 8.25
CA ASP A 129 7.49 12.84 6.84
C ASP A 129 8.53 13.85 6.32
N ILE A 130 8.38 15.14 6.66
CA ILE A 130 9.37 16.20 6.34
C ILE A 130 10.71 15.89 7.01
N TYR A 131 10.70 15.53 8.30
CA TYR A 131 11.91 15.14 9.03
C TYR A 131 12.61 13.94 8.37
N LEU A 132 11.86 12.91 7.99
CA LEU A 132 12.39 11.73 7.35
C LEU A 132 13.08 12.09 6.02
N LEU A 133 12.42 12.86 5.15
CA LEU A 133 13.03 13.33 3.89
C LEU A 133 14.26 14.22 4.12
N ASN A 134 14.26 15.06 5.15
CA ASN A 134 15.42 15.88 5.53
C ASN A 134 16.63 15.01 5.90
N LYS A 135 16.42 13.89 6.62
CA LYS A 135 17.48 12.99 7.08
C LYS A 135 17.97 12.01 6.03
N LEU A 136 17.19 11.74 5.00
CA LEU A 136 17.62 10.92 3.88
C LEU A 136 18.71 11.62 3.06
N LYS A 137 19.78 10.87 2.79
CA LYS A 137 20.90 11.28 1.93
C LYS A 137 20.55 11.01 0.47
N SER A 138 19.59 11.78 -0.03
CA SER A 138 19.12 11.74 -1.42
C SER A 138 19.53 12.99 -2.21
N LYS A 139 19.73 12.80 -3.52
CA LYS A 139 19.94 13.88 -4.50
C LYS A 139 18.59 14.37 -5.05
N ILE A 140 17.70 13.44 -5.37
CA ILE A 140 16.39 13.69 -5.97
C ILE A 140 15.31 13.18 -5.00
N ASN A 141 14.33 14.03 -4.73
CA ASN A 141 13.14 13.70 -3.98
C ASN A 141 11.94 13.92 -4.89
N ILE A 142 11.38 12.82 -5.39
CA ILE A 142 10.19 12.76 -6.21
C ILE A 142 8.98 12.72 -5.26
N GLY A 143 8.10 13.70 -5.37
CA GLY A 143 6.97 13.81 -4.44
C GLY A 143 5.78 14.58 -4.99
N LEU A 144 4.76 14.76 -4.14
CA LEU A 144 3.49 15.38 -4.54
C LEU A 144 3.14 16.64 -3.78
N ASP A 145 3.84 16.96 -2.68
CA ASP A 145 3.53 18.13 -1.84
C ASP A 145 4.27 19.38 -2.39
N PRO A 146 3.58 20.31 -3.08
CA PRO A 146 4.24 21.49 -3.66
C PRO A 146 4.66 22.51 -2.61
N GLY A 147 4.23 22.34 -1.35
CA GLY A 147 4.56 23.23 -0.25
C GLY A 147 5.92 22.98 0.40
N LEU A 148 6.70 22.01 -0.10
CA LEU A 148 7.99 21.62 0.49
C LEU A 148 9.15 21.80 -0.49
N LYS A 149 10.18 22.52 -0.06
CA LYS A 149 11.43 22.73 -0.79
C LYS A 149 12.28 21.46 -0.90
N LEU A 150 12.11 20.52 0.04
CA LEU A 150 12.76 19.21 0.00
C LEU A 150 12.34 18.38 -1.22
N ILE A 151 11.15 18.62 -1.79
CA ILE A 151 10.68 17.98 -3.02
C ILE A 151 11.19 18.81 -4.20
N ASN A 152 12.35 18.42 -4.74
CA ASN A 152 12.96 19.08 -5.89
C ASN A 152 12.45 18.53 -7.24
N LEU A 153 11.67 17.45 -7.23
CA LEU A 153 10.88 17.00 -8.37
C LEU A 153 9.44 16.73 -7.93
N ASN A 154 8.57 17.73 -8.06
CA ASN A 154 7.15 17.57 -7.80
C ASN A 154 6.43 17.10 -9.07
N ILE A 155 5.69 16.00 -8.98
CA ILE A 155 5.01 15.36 -10.12
C ILE A 155 3.48 15.41 -9.99
N SER A 156 2.96 16.20 -9.06
CA SER A 156 1.53 16.21 -8.72
C SER A 156 0.63 16.62 -9.89
N ASP A 157 1.09 17.56 -10.71
CA ASP A 157 0.35 18.03 -11.89
C ASP A 157 0.38 16.98 -13.01
N ASP A 158 1.52 16.33 -13.22
CA ASP A 158 1.69 15.31 -14.26
C ASP A 158 0.74 14.12 -14.04
N ILE A 159 0.58 13.68 -12.79
CA ILE A 159 -0.14 12.45 -12.47
C ILE A 159 -1.56 12.69 -11.96
N ARG A 160 -2.04 13.94 -11.89
CA ARG A 160 -3.29 14.29 -11.18
C ARG A 160 -4.49 13.49 -11.67
N ASN A 161 -4.64 13.39 -13.00
CA ASN A 161 -5.78 12.77 -13.68
C ASN A 161 -5.51 11.34 -14.13
N MET A 162 -4.36 10.76 -13.75
CA MET A 162 -4.01 9.39 -14.10
C MET A 162 -4.71 8.38 -13.17
N HIS A 163 -4.99 7.19 -13.70
CA HIS A 163 -5.38 6.05 -12.87
C HIS A 163 -4.25 5.72 -11.88
N TYR A 164 -4.59 5.21 -10.69
CA TYR A 164 -3.62 5.06 -9.60
C TYR A 164 -2.41 4.17 -9.97
N ALA A 165 -2.63 3.13 -10.77
CA ALA A 165 -1.53 2.30 -11.28
C ALA A 165 -0.58 3.09 -12.20
N ASP A 166 -1.12 3.95 -13.06
CA ASP A 166 -0.35 4.74 -14.02
C ASP A 166 0.48 5.83 -13.33
N LYS A 167 0.04 6.30 -12.16
CA LYS A 167 0.83 7.21 -11.31
C LYS A 167 2.19 6.63 -10.95
N PHE A 168 2.25 5.33 -10.66
CA PHE A 168 3.51 4.65 -10.39
C PHE A 168 4.31 4.42 -11.68
N ASN A 169 3.64 4.13 -12.80
CA ASN A 169 4.30 4.01 -14.09
C ASN A 169 5.00 5.30 -14.53
N TYR A 170 4.45 6.47 -14.19
CA TYR A 170 5.09 7.76 -14.48
C TYR A 170 6.47 7.91 -13.83
N ILE A 171 6.71 7.25 -12.69
CA ILE A 171 8.04 7.25 -12.07
C ILE A 171 9.05 6.51 -12.96
N ALA A 172 8.64 5.41 -13.61
CA ALA A 172 9.50 4.70 -14.57
C ALA A 172 9.83 5.57 -15.79
N THR A 173 8.87 6.35 -16.29
CA THR A 173 9.08 7.22 -17.45
C THR A 173 10.07 8.34 -17.14
N LEU A 174 10.04 8.89 -15.91
CA LEU A 174 11.05 9.86 -15.46
C LEU A 174 12.47 9.28 -15.47
N LEU A 175 12.61 7.96 -15.29
CA LEU A 175 13.89 7.24 -15.30
C LEU A 175 14.25 6.71 -16.70
N GLY A 176 13.60 7.23 -17.76
CA GLY A 176 13.90 6.90 -19.15
C GLY A 176 13.23 5.63 -19.68
N ILE A 177 12.32 5.00 -18.94
CA ILE A 177 11.62 3.78 -19.37
C ILE A 177 10.33 4.16 -20.11
N THR A 178 10.31 4.02 -21.43
CA THR A 178 9.20 4.49 -22.30
C THR A 178 8.18 3.42 -22.65
N GLU A 179 8.44 2.17 -22.28
CA GLU A 179 7.57 1.03 -22.51
C GLU A 179 6.22 1.19 -21.81
N SER A 180 5.24 0.34 -22.13
CA SER A 180 3.94 0.35 -21.46
C SER A 180 4.04 0.00 -19.97
N ALA A 181 2.99 0.28 -19.20
CA ALA A 181 2.92 -0.15 -17.81
C ALA A 181 2.99 -1.69 -17.70
N GLU A 182 3.69 -2.18 -16.67
CA GLU A 182 3.68 -3.60 -16.32
C GLU A 182 2.50 -3.90 -15.42
N ASN A 183 1.92 -5.08 -15.56
CA ASN A 183 0.90 -5.58 -14.63
C ASN A 183 1.49 -5.68 -13.21
N TYR A 184 0.65 -5.41 -12.22
CA TYR A 184 1.01 -5.68 -10.83
C TYR A 184 1.17 -7.19 -10.58
N ILE A 185 1.93 -7.50 -9.54
CA ILE A 185 2.21 -8.84 -9.06
C ILE A 185 1.19 -9.17 -7.97
N VAL A 186 0.41 -10.23 -8.18
CA VAL A 186 -0.37 -10.89 -7.12
C VAL A 186 0.42 -12.12 -6.68
N PRO A 187 0.93 -12.16 -5.45
CA PRO A 187 1.65 -13.33 -4.95
C PRO A 187 0.73 -14.56 -4.94
N LEU A 188 1.20 -15.66 -5.54
CA LEU A 188 0.55 -16.97 -5.45
C LEU A 188 1.44 -17.86 -4.59
N VAL A 189 1.05 -18.05 -3.33
CA VAL A 189 1.81 -18.84 -2.35
C VAL A 189 1.26 -20.28 -2.35
N PRO A 190 2.09 -21.31 -2.58
CA PRO A 190 1.64 -22.70 -2.66
C PRO A 190 0.80 -23.16 -1.46
N SER A 191 1.24 -22.87 -0.24
CA SER A 191 0.51 -23.26 0.98
C SER A 191 -0.86 -22.57 1.11
N SER A 192 -0.98 -21.31 0.67
CA SER A 192 -2.28 -20.60 0.65
C SER A 192 -3.20 -21.16 -0.43
N MET A 193 -2.67 -21.51 -1.60
CA MET A 193 -3.46 -22.18 -2.65
C MET A 193 -3.94 -23.56 -2.21
N GLU A 194 -3.08 -24.35 -1.56
CA GLU A 194 -3.45 -25.65 -0.98
C GLU A 194 -4.53 -25.51 0.09
N LYS A 195 -4.42 -24.51 0.98
CA LYS A 195 -5.44 -24.21 1.99
C LYS A 195 -6.79 -23.87 1.35
N ALA A 196 -6.81 -22.99 0.36
CA ALA A 196 -8.03 -22.64 -0.37
C ALA A 196 -8.62 -23.86 -1.09
N GLN A 197 -7.79 -24.66 -1.75
CA GLN A 197 -8.22 -25.87 -2.47
C GLN A 197 -8.80 -26.92 -1.51
N LEU A 198 -8.19 -27.11 -0.34
CA LEU A 198 -8.68 -28.02 0.68
C LEU A 198 -10.07 -27.60 1.16
N PHE A 199 -10.24 -26.32 1.50
CA PHE A 199 -11.52 -25.77 1.91
C PHE A 199 -12.62 -25.99 0.85
N LEU A 200 -12.32 -25.71 -0.43
CA LEU A 200 -13.28 -25.92 -1.52
C LEU A 200 -13.65 -27.40 -1.66
N THR A 201 -12.67 -28.29 -1.58
CA THR A 201 -12.85 -29.75 -1.73
C THR A 201 -13.68 -30.33 -0.58
N GLU A 202 -13.34 -30.01 0.68
CA GLU A 202 -14.07 -30.48 1.87
C GLU A 202 -15.52 -29.99 1.89
N ASN A 203 -15.79 -28.82 1.32
CA ASN A 203 -17.13 -28.25 1.22
C ASN A 203 -17.87 -28.61 -0.08
N ASN A 204 -17.27 -29.42 -0.96
CA ASN A 204 -17.81 -29.80 -2.27
C ASN A 204 -18.19 -28.58 -3.14
N ILE A 205 -17.35 -27.54 -3.14
CA ILE A 205 -17.54 -26.31 -3.89
C ILE A 205 -16.72 -26.37 -5.19
N ASN A 206 -17.43 -26.41 -6.33
CA ASN A 206 -16.80 -26.38 -7.67
C ASN A 206 -17.00 -25.03 -8.37
N GLU A 207 -18.17 -24.41 -8.18
CA GLU A 207 -18.52 -23.11 -8.74
C GLU A 207 -19.07 -22.22 -7.63
N PHE A 208 -18.53 -21.00 -7.53
CA PHE A 208 -18.86 -20.10 -6.45
C PHE A 208 -18.68 -18.63 -6.78
N VAL A 209 -19.35 -17.79 -6.00
CA VAL A 209 -19.09 -16.36 -5.90
C VAL A 209 -18.38 -16.09 -4.58
N LEU A 210 -17.21 -15.47 -4.66
CA LEU A 210 -16.46 -15.01 -3.49
C LEU A 210 -16.88 -13.59 -3.11
N ILE A 211 -17.13 -13.37 -1.82
CA ILE A 211 -17.48 -12.06 -1.27
C ILE A 211 -16.48 -11.73 -0.17
N ASN A 212 -15.78 -10.60 -0.32
CA ASN A 212 -15.05 -9.96 0.77
C ASN A 212 -15.88 -8.76 1.30
N PRO A 213 -16.64 -8.93 2.38
CA PRO A 213 -17.59 -7.93 2.83
C PRO A 213 -16.96 -6.78 3.63
N PHE A 214 -15.67 -6.87 3.99
CA PHE A 214 -15.08 -5.95 4.96
C PHE A 214 -13.87 -5.18 4.42
N GLY A 215 -13.97 -3.86 4.49
CA GLY A 215 -12.84 -2.94 4.36
C GLY A 215 -12.27 -2.50 5.71
N SER A 216 -11.15 -1.76 5.66
CA SER A 216 -10.42 -1.30 6.84
C SER A 216 -11.14 -0.23 7.69
N GLY A 217 -12.10 0.49 7.10
CA GLY A 217 -12.94 1.49 7.78
C GLY A 217 -14.35 0.97 8.00
N ASN A 218 -15.01 1.38 9.08
CA ASN A 218 -16.38 0.92 9.39
C ASN A 218 -17.39 1.32 8.29
N GLU A 219 -17.18 2.47 7.67
CA GLU A 219 -17.97 2.94 6.52
C GLU A 219 -17.74 2.12 5.24
N ARG A 220 -16.70 1.28 5.22
CA ARG A 220 -16.32 0.39 4.11
C ARG A 220 -16.64 -1.07 4.41
N LYS A 221 -17.41 -1.35 5.45
CA LYS A 221 -17.85 -2.70 5.81
C LYS A 221 -19.32 -2.87 5.46
N LEU A 222 -19.66 -3.96 4.79
CA LEU A 222 -21.05 -4.34 4.59
C LEU A 222 -21.64 -4.83 5.91
N ASN A 223 -22.88 -4.42 6.18
CA ASN A 223 -23.66 -4.96 7.29
C ASN A 223 -24.40 -6.24 6.87
N LYS A 224 -24.94 -6.96 7.85
CA LYS A 224 -25.69 -8.21 7.65
C LYS A 224 -26.77 -8.08 6.57
N ASP A 225 -27.56 -7.01 6.59
CA ASP A 225 -28.65 -6.80 5.63
C ASP A 225 -28.14 -6.61 4.20
N SER A 226 -27.04 -5.88 4.04
CA SER A 226 -26.41 -5.66 2.73
C SER A 226 -25.83 -6.95 2.17
N ILE A 227 -25.16 -7.74 3.01
CA ILE A 227 -24.62 -9.04 2.63
C ILE A 227 -25.78 -9.97 2.20
N ASN A 228 -26.86 -10.04 2.98
CA ASN A 228 -28.04 -10.84 2.63
C ASN A 228 -28.69 -10.40 1.31
N LYS A 229 -28.76 -9.11 1.02
CA LYS A 229 -29.27 -8.59 -0.27
C LYS A 229 -28.40 -9.05 -1.43
N ILE A 230 -27.07 -9.00 -1.30
CA ILE A 230 -26.14 -9.47 -2.32
C ILE A 230 -26.28 -10.97 -2.52
N ILE A 231 -26.31 -11.76 -1.43
CA ILE A 231 -26.53 -13.20 -1.47
C ILE A 231 -27.85 -13.53 -2.17
N SER A 232 -28.93 -12.83 -1.82
CA SER A 232 -30.24 -13.03 -2.45
C SER A 232 -30.21 -12.74 -3.94
N ALA A 233 -29.51 -11.67 -4.36
CA ALA A 233 -29.34 -11.35 -5.77
C ALA A 233 -28.56 -12.44 -6.51
N ILE A 234 -27.47 -12.95 -5.93
CA ILE A 234 -26.70 -14.06 -6.50
C ILE A 234 -27.58 -15.31 -6.63
N LYS A 235 -28.33 -15.68 -5.58
CA LYS A 235 -29.20 -16.87 -5.61
C LYS A 235 -30.38 -16.74 -6.56
N ASN A 236 -30.87 -15.53 -6.80
CA ASN A 236 -31.90 -15.27 -7.79
C ASN A 236 -31.36 -15.37 -9.21
N TRP A 237 -30.10 -14.97 -9.42
CA TRP A 237 -29.40 -15.12 -10.70
C TRP A 237 -29.08 -16.59 -10.99
N ASP A 238 -28.51 -17.29 -10.02
CA ASP A 238 -28.21 -18.71 -10.09
C ASP A 238 -28.29 -19.38 -8.70
N LYS A 239 -29.22 -20.32 -8.56
CA LYS A 239 -29.45 -21.05 -7.31
C LYS A 239 -28.36 -22.08 -7.03
N SER A 240 -27.64 -22.56 -8.05
CA SER A 240 -26.63 -23.60 -7.92
C SER A 240 -25.28 -23.08 -7.41
N LEU A 241 -24.97 -21.81 -7.67
CA LEU A 241 -23.71 -21.20 -7.23
C LEU A 241 -23.59 -21.21 -5.71
N SER A 242 -22.48 -21.73 -5.19
CA SER A 242 -22.13 -21.53 -3.78
C SER A 242 -21.70 -20.08 -3.55
N VAL A 243 -21.92 -19.55 -2.35
CA VAL A 243 -21.36 -18.25 -1.94
C VAL A 243 -20.29 -18.49 -0.90
N VAL A 244 -19.08 -18.00 -1.13
CA VAL A 244 -17.98 -18.06 -0.16
C VAL A 244 -17.78 -16.67 0.41
N LEU A 245 -17.82 -16.55 1.73
CA LEU A 245 -17.56 -15.31 2.46
C LEU A 245 -16.12 -15.34 2.99
N LEU A 246 -15.37 -14.28 2.74
CA LEU A 246 -14.04 -14.08 3.33
C LEU A 246 -14.13 -13.26 4.62
N SER A 247 -13.21 -13.52 5.54
CA SER A 247 -12.92 -12.63 6.65
C SER A 247 -11.42 -12.57 6.91
N ALA A 248 -10.98 -11.45 7.48
CA ALA A 248 -9.66 -11.36 8.12
C ALA A 248 -9.79 -11.76 9.60
N PRO A 249 -8.70 -12.14 10.29
CA PRO A 249 -8.75 -12.57 11.69
C PRO A 249 -9.47 -11.60 12.63
N ASP A 250 -9.39 -10.29 12.37
CA ASP A 250 -10.04 -9.24 13.18
C ASP A 250 -11.54 -9.04 12.87
N THR A 251 -12.07 -9.70 11.84
CA THR A 251 -13.47 -9.60 11.39
C THR A 251 -14.19 -10.94 11.34
N ARG A 252 -13.51 -12.03 11.68
CA ARG A 252 -14.04 -13.40 11.71
C ARG A 252 -15.25 -13.53 12.63
N ASP A 253 -15.07 -13.20 13.91
CA ASP A 253 -16.15 -13.26 14.91
C ASP A 253 -17.34 -12.35 14.53
N LEU A 254 -17.05 -11.21 13.91
CA LEU A 254 -18.10 -10.30 13.43
C LEU A 254 -18.96 -10.96 12.37
N LEU A 255 -18.35 -11.71 11.44
CA LEU A 255 -19.09 -12.44 10.40
C LEU A 255 -19.84 -13.63 10.97
N ASP A 256 -19.21 -14.40 11.86
CA ASP A 256 -19.83 -15.58 12.48
C ASP A 256 -21.06 -15.21 13.31
N ALA A 257 -21.01 -14.09 14.03
CA ALA A 257 -22.15 -13.54 14.75
C ALA A 257 -23.32 -13.12 13.84
N MET A 258 -23.11 -12.97 12.53
CA MET A 258 -24.21 -12.70 11.59
C MET A 258 -25.01 -13.96 11.26
N SER A 259 -24.48 -15.16 11.53
CA SER A 259 -25.14 -16.46 11.28
C SER A 259 -25.65 -16.61 9.83
N LEU A 260 -24.77 -16.30 8.87
CA LEU A 260 -25.07 -16.33 7.43
C LEU A 260 -24.81 -17.69 6.77
N THR A 261 -24.07 -18.58 7.43
CA THR A 261 -23.61 -19.86 6.89
C THR A 261 -24.76 -20.85 6.73
N THR A 262 -24.85 -21.49 5.55
CA THR A 262 -25.82 -22.52 5.20
C THR A 262 -25.17 -23.57 4.29
N THR A 263 -25.91 -24.56 3.81
CA THR A 263 -25.39 -25.54 2.83
C THR A 263 -24.80 -24.87 1.58
N SER A 264 -25.36 -23.72 1.17
CA SER A 264 -25.01 -23.03 -0.08
C SER A 264 -24.24 -21.71 0.12
N ILE A 265 -23.89 -21.39 1.38
CA ILE A 265 -23.15 -20.20 1.80
C ILE A 265 -22.10 -20.67 2.82
N ARG A 266 -20.81 -20.59 2.49
CA ARG A 266 -19.71 -21.03 3.36
C ARG A 266 -18.84 -19.84 3.75
N HIS A 267 -18.31 -19.87 4.97
CA HIS A 267 -17.32 -18.92 5.46
C HIS A 267 -15.95 -19.55 5.33
N PHE A 268 -15.03 -18.92 4.60
CA PHE A 268 -13.62 -19.28 4.62
C PHE A 268 -12.95 -18.59 5.81
N ASP A 269 -12.95 -19.28 6.95
CA ASP A 269 -12.46 -18.80 8.24
C ASP A 269 -10.98 -19.13 8.50
N GLN A 270 -10.32 -19.83 7.58
CA GLN A 270 -8.92 -20.26 7.69
C GLN A 270 -7.91 -19.20 7.20
N SER A 271 -8.38 -18.01 6.81
CA SER A 271 -7.53 -16.91 6.34
C SER A 271 -6.77 -16.27 7.50
N ASP A 272 -5.45 -16.45 7.52
CA ASP A 272 -4.56 -15.95 8.57
C ASP A 272 -3.42 -15.08 8.00
N SER A 273 -3.29 -15.01 6.67
CA SER A 273 -2.31 -14.18 5.99
C SER A 273 -2.94 -13.38 4.84
N ILE A 274 -2.22 -12.38 4.37
CA ILE A 274 -2.63 -11.58 3.20
C ILE A 274 -2.62 -12.39 1.89
N TYR A 275 -2.09 -13.61 1.90
CA TYR A 275 -2.00 -14.50 0.73
C TYR A 275 -3.15 -15.50 0.66
N ASP A 276 -3.96 -15.61 1.73
CA ASP A 276 -5.12 -16.50 1.79
C ASP A 276 -6.40 -15.85 1.21
N ALA A 277 -6.34 -14.57 0.87
CA ALA A 277 -7.47 -13.73 0.45
C ALA A 277 -7.70 -13.72 -1.06
#